data_AF-A0A0C1F436-F1
#
_entry.id   AF-A0A0C1F436-F1
#
_cell.length_a   1.000
_cell.length_b   1.000
_cell.length_c   1.000
_cell.angle_alpha   90.00
_cell.angle_beta   90.00
_cell.angle_gamma   90.00
#
_symmetry.space_group_name_H-M   'P 1'
#
loop_
_entity.id
_entity.type
_entity.pdbx_description
1 polymer ?
#
loop_
_entity_poly.entity_id
_entity_poly.type
_entity_poly.pdbx_seq_one_letter_code
_entity_poly.pdbx_strand_id
1 'polypeptide(L)'
;MKKIFTILGVSAVALMSAQNLIPNPGFESWTAGAPDGYFVTGITVVQGTGANAHSGNFAIGITAPTAATGNKSVNPTPDITIDVSKTYVFSGWYLDNTPNAKFKYWNQFRNTADLGSNPLQAADFSVDSPAWTFFTAEAMPTAGATVARPGFRVYSESATNNGGVVYVDDVLFQDKATMAVTDVKSYDSEVKMNTVVGNELLVTLPGRATVNIISADGKLISSNRINSGDKINTSSLTKGIYIVTVDNGSAKVSRKVMKK
;
A
#
# COMPACT_ATOMS: atom_id res chain seq x y z
N MET A 1 -53.54 20.68 -11.34
CA MET A 1 -52.18 20.89 -11.88
C MET A 1 -51.22 20.01 -11.10
N LYS A 2 -50.74 18.91 -11.69
CA LYS A 2 -49.82 17.96 -11.03
C LYS A 2 -48.41 18.55 -11.09
N LYS A 3 -47.80 18.81 -9.94
CA LYS A 3 -46.42 19.31 -9.85
C LYS A 3 -45.47 18.12 -10.00
N ILE A 4 -44.75 18.05 -11.12
CA ILE A 4 -43.68 17.10 -11.36
C ILE A 4 -42.45 17.65 -10.66
N PHE A 5 -42.03 17.01 -9.57
CA PHE A 5 -40.72 17.26 -8.97
C PHE A 5 -39.69 16.40 -9.69
N THR A 6 -38.82 17.05 -10.45
CA THR A 6 -37.66 16.40 -11.06
C THR A 6 -36.61 16.24 -9.97
N ILE A 7 -36.39 14.99 -9.52
CA ILE A 7 -35.26 14.66 -8.66
C ILE A 7 -34.01 14.64 -9.55
N LEU A 8 -33.11 15.61 -9.32
CA LEU A 8 -31.78 15.63 -9.89
C LEU A 8 -31.00 14.48 -9.26
N GLY A 9 -30.80 13.39 -10.03
CA GLY A 9 -30.01 12.25 -9.59
C GLY A 9 -28.57 12.69 -9.37
N VAL A 10 -28.16 12.81 -8.11
CA VAL A 10 -26.75 12.92 -7.75
C VAL A 10 -26.13 11.57 -8.07
N SER A 11 -25.42 11.50 -9.20
CA SER A 11 -24.51 10.40 -9.50
C SER A 11 -23.48 10.38 -8.36
N ALA A 12 -23.58 9.38 -7.49
CA ALA A 12 -22.56 9.12 -6.50
C ALA A 12 -21.26 8.81 -7.25
N VAL A 13 -20.35 9.77 -7.31
CA VAL A 13 -18.95 9.49 -7.62
C VAL A 13 -18.49 8.58 -6.50
N ALA A 14 -18.38 7.28 -6.77
CA ALA A 14 -17.73 6.36 -5.87
C ALA A 14 -16.31 6.90 -5.65
N LEU A 15 -16.07 7.48 -4.48
CA LEU A 15 -14.74 7.79 -4.00
C LEU A 15 -14.03 6.45 -3.92
N MET A 16 -13.26 6.09 -4.95
CA MET A 16 -12.39 4.93 -4.89
C MET A 16 -11.36 5.22 -3.80
N SER A 17 -11.59 4.68 -2.62
CA SER A 17 -10.57 4.51 -1.60
C SER A 17 -9.42 3.75 -2.24
N ALA A 18 -8.25 4.37 -2.29
CA ALA A 18 -7.00 3.71 -2.65
C ALA A 18 -6.78 2.52 -1.71
N GLN A 19 -7.02 1.32 -2.22
CA GLN A 19 -6.91 0.09 -1.47
C GLN A 19 -5.90 -0.79 -2.19
N ASN A 20 -5.01 -1.41 -1.40
CA ASN A 20 -4.19 -2.51 -1.88
C ASN A 20 -5.08 -3.48 -2.67
N LEU A 21 -4.74 -3.71 -3.93
CA LEU A 21 -5.55 -4.51 -4.84
C LEU A 21 -5.37 -6.02 -4.57
N ILE A 22 -4.37 -6.39 -3.76
CA ILE A 22 -4.15 -7.77 -3.31
C ILE A 22 -5.21 -8.16 -2.27
N PRO A 23 -5.94 -9.27 -2.48
CA PRO A 23 -6.77 -9.83 -1.42
C PRO A 23 -5.88 -10.44 -0.32
N ASN A 24 -6.31 -10.29 0.94
CA ASN A 24 -5.65 -10.93 2.08
C ASN A 24 -4.10 -10.73 2.07
N PRO A 25 -3.62 -9.48 2.04
CA PRO A 25 -2.21 -9.18 1.76
C PRO A 25 -1.23 -9.64 2.85
N GLY A 26 -1.69 -9.75 4.10
CA GLY A 26 -0.92 -10.30 5.21
C GLY A 26 -1.25 -11.76 5.52
N PHE A 27 -1.96 -12.46 4.63
CA PHE A 27 -2.29 -13.88 4.79
C PHE A 27 -2.96 -14.26 6.12
N GLU A 28 -3.78 -13.39 6.70
CA GLU A 28 -4.42 -13.61 7.99
C GLU A 28 -5.69 -14.47 7.90
N SER A 29 -6.23 -14.65 6.69
CA SER A 29 -7.45 -15.43 6.44
C SER A 29 -7.15 -16.71 5.66
N TRP A 30 -7.60 -17.86 6.18
CA TRP A 30 -7.36 -19.19 5.59
C TRP A 30 -8.61 -20.06 5.65
N THR A 31 -8.87 -20.76 4.54
CA THR A 31 -9.95 -21.74 4.44
C THR A 31 -9.39 -23.04 3.86
N ALA A 32 -9.72 -24.17 4.49
CA ALA A 32 -9.33 -25.51 4.02
C ALA A 32 -7.82 -25.68 3.73
N GLY A 33 -6.96 -25.03 4.53
CA GLY A 33 -5.50 -25.14 4.40
C GLY A 33 -4.88 -24.28 3.30
N ALA A 34 -5.62 -23.33 2.73
CA ALA A 34 -5.14 -22.37 1.75
C ALA A 34 -5.44 -20.92 2.19
N PRO A 35 -4.61 -19.93 1.83
CA PRO A 35 -4.93 -18.54 2.08
C PRO A 35 -6.08 -18.09 1.19
N ASP A 36 -7.05 -17.39 1.78
CA ASP A 36 -8.23 -16.93 1.06
C ASP A 36 -7.84 -15.95 -0.05
N GLY A 37 -8.44 -16.11 -1.23
CA GLY A 37 -8.19 -15.25 -2.39
C GLY A 37 -6.93 -15.60 -3.20
N TYR A 38 -6.36 -16.80 -3.03
CA TYR A 38 -5.19 -17.26 -3.80
C TYR A 38 -5.42 -18.60 -4.51
N PHE A 39 -4.86 -18.73 -5.72
CA PHE A 39 -4.70 -20.01 -6.40
C PHE A 39 -3.49 -20.76 -5.84
N VAL A 40 -3.74 -21.91 -5.20
CA VAL A 40 -2.70 -22.81 -4.66
C VAL A 40 -2.84 -24.27 -5.15
N THR A 41 -3.69 -24.53 -6.14
CA THR A 41 -3.91 -25.90 -6.65
C THR A 41 -2.61 -26.51 -7.21
N GLY A 42 -2.28 -27.72 -6.76
CA GLY A 42 -1.04 -28.42 -7.17
C GLY A 42 0.24 -27.87 -6.52
N ILE A 43 0.09 -27.04 -5.48
CA ILE A 43 1.17 -26.41 -4.72
C ILE A 43 0.94 -26.76 -3.24
N THR A 44 2.01 -27.15 -2.57
CA THR A 44 1.99 -27.28 -1.11
C THR A 44 2.28 -25.92 -0.51
N VAL A 45 1.36 -25.43 0.30
CA VAL A 45 1.51 -24.21 1.10
C VAL A 45 1.36 -24.56 2.57
N VAL A 46 2.01 -23.79 3.43
CA VAL A 46 1.95 -23.92 4.89
C VAL A 46 1.69 -22.55 5.52
N GLN A 47 1.08 -22.54 6.69
CA GLN A 47 0.92 -21.32 7.48
C GLN A 47 2.22 -21.04 8.24
N GLY A 48 2.87 -19.93 7.92
CA GLY A 48 3.94 -19.38 8.76
C GLY A 48 3.35 -18.80 10.05
N THR A 49 4.05 -18.97 11.17
CA THR A 49 3.66 -18.39 12.48
C THR A 49 4.90 -17.96 13.25
N GLY A 50 4.74 -17.09 14.24
CA GLY A 50 5.84 -16.63 15.10
C GLY A 50 6.95 -15.99 14.28
N ALA A 51 8.17 -16.54 14.33
CA ALA A 51 9.31 -16.03 13.56
C ALA A 51 9.13 -16.15 12.03
N ASN A 52 8.23 -17.02 11.58
CA ASN A 52 7.89 -17.22 10.17
C ASN A 52 6.64 -16.42 9.74
N ALA A 53 6.20 -15.44 10.54
CA ALA A 53 5.27 -14.40 10.14
C ALA A 53 5.97 -13.04 10.29
N HIS A 54 5.85 -12.15 9.30
CA HIS A 54 6.53 -10.85 9.33
C HIS A 54 5.73 -9.87 10.18
N SER A 55 4.42 -9.81 9.93
CA SER A 55 3.46 -9.08 10.74
C SER A 55 2.29 -9.99 11.10
N GLY A 56 1.38 -9.50 11.95
CA GLY A 56 0.19 -10.25 12.33
C GLY A 56 0.50 -11.62 12.96
N ASN A 57 -0.32 -12.61 12.64
CA ASN A 57 -0.18 -13.97 13.17
C ASN A 57 0.32 -14.96 12.11
N PHE A 58 0.09 -14.66 10.83
CA PHE A 58 0.27 -15.62 9.75
C PHE A 58 1.04 -15.03 8.57
N ALA A 59 1.78 -15.90 7.90
CA ALA A 59 2.31 -15.64 6.55
C ALA A 59 2.04 -16.87 5.68
N ILE A 60 2.18 -16.73 4.35
CA ILE A 60 2.18 -17.91 3.47
C ILE A 60 3.59 -18.48 3.35
N GLY A 61 3.77 -19.75 3.68
CA GLY A 61 4.94 -20.53 3.30
C GLY A 61 4.68 -21.30 2.01
N ILE A 62 5.53 -21.15 1.02
CA ILE A 62 5.43 -21.82 -0.28
C ILE A 62 6.55 -22.86 -0.37
N THR A 63 6.19 -24.13 -0.45
CA THR A 63 7.18 -25.22 -0.54
C THR A 63 7.78 -25.28 -1.95
N ALA A 64 9.11 -25.30 -2.01
CA ALA A 64 9.84 -25.49 -3.24
C ALA A 64 9.54 -26.87 -3.85
N PRO A 65 9.63 -27.01 -5.19
CA PRO A 65 9.62 -28.32 -5.82
C PRO A 65 10.67 -29.26 -5.21
N THR A 66 10.35 -30.55 -5.15
CA THR A 66 11.30 -31.62 -4.80
C THR A 66 12.06 -32.15 -6.03
N ALA A 67 11.66 -31.74 -7.24
CA ALA A 67 12.35 -32.06 -8.48
C ALA A 67 13.21 -30.87 -8.93
N ALA A 68 14.39 -31.16 -9.48
CA ALA A 68 15.39 -30.19 -9.94
C ALA A 68 14.89 -29.17 -10.96
N THR A 69 13.80 -29.48 -11.68
CA THR A 69 13.26 -28.65 -12.76
C THR A 69 11.83 -28.26 -12.43
N GLY A 70 11.54 -26.96 -12.59
CA GLY A 70 10.21 -26.40 -12.39
C GLY A 70 10.16 -25.33 -11.29
N ASN A 71 8.95 -24.78 -11.11
CA ASN A 71 8.64 -23.82 -10.06
C ASN A 71 7.25 -24.13 -9.49
N LYS A 72 6.99 -23.62 -8.29
CA LYS A 72 5.65 -23.49 -7.73
C LYS A 72 5.28 -22.00 -7.72
N SER A 73 4.07 -21.68 -8.17
CA SER A 73 3.60 -20.32 -8.35
C SER A 73 2.30 -20.08 -7.57
N VAL A 74 2.32 -19.27 -6.52
CA VAL A 74 1.09 -18.83 -5.84
C VAL A 74 0.71 -17.45 -6.36
N ASN A 75 -0.58 -17.23 -6.64
CA ASN A 75 -1.07 -15.97 -7.21
C ASN A 75 -2.46 -15.62 -6.68
N PRO A 76 -2.84 -14.35 -6.63
CA PRO A 76 -4.22 -13.94 -6.34
C PRO A 76 -5.24 -14.58 -7.30
N THR A 77 -6.45 -14.79 -6.81
CA THR A 77 -7.63 -15.16 -7.60
C THR A 77 -8.84 -14.33 -7.18
N PRO A 78 -9.57 -13.71 -8.13
CA PRO A 78 -9.27 -13.63 -9.56
C PRO A 78 -8.00 -12.78 -9.86
N ASP A 79 -7.57 -12.77 -11.13
CA ASP A 79 -6.58 -11.79 -11.59
C ASP A 79 -7.08 -10.36 -11.35
N ILE A 80 -6.17 -9.43 -11.11
CA ILE A 80 -6.49 -8.04 -10.74
C ILE A 80 -6.68 -7.21 -12.00
N THR A 81 -7.84 -6.58 -12.16
CA THR A 81 -8.07 -5.62 -13.25
C THR A 81 -7.12 -4.43 -13.14
N ILE A 82 -6.54 -4.03 -14.26
CA ILE A 82 -5.59 -2.92 -14.35
C ILE A 82 -5.97 -1.92 -15.44
N ASP A 83 -5.40 -0.72 -15.33
CA ASP A 83 -5.45 0.32 -16.35
C ASP A 83 -4.07 0.45 -16.98
N VAL A 84 -3.98 0.25 -18.30
CA VAL A 84 -2.71 0.30 -19.06
C VAL A 84 -2.08 1.68 -19.11
N SER A 85 -2.79 2.73 -18.70
CA SER A 85 -2.26 4.10 -18.59
C SER A 85 -1.61 4.39 -17.23
N LYS A 86 -1.66 3.45 -16.29
CA LYS A 86 -1.19 3.63 -14.92
C LYS A 86 0.07 2.83 -14.61
N THR A 87 0.90 3.40 -13.76
CA THR A 87 2.06 2.71 -13.20
C THR A 87 1.64 1.98 -11.93
N TYR A 88 2.02 0.71 -11.80
CA TYR A 88 1.75 -0.10 -10.62
C TYR A 88 3.04 -0.38 -9.83
N VAL A 89 2.90 -0.45 -8.51
CA VAL A 89 3.93 -0.91 -7.58
C VAL A 89 3.55 -2.29 -7.06
N PHE A 90 4.50 -3.23 -7.09
CA PHE A 90 4.39 -4.54 -6.47
C PHE A 90 5.48 -4.68 -5.40
N SER A 91 5.08 -4.91 -4.15
CA SER A 91 6.03 -5.07 -3.05
C SER A 91 5.55 -6.06 -2.01
N GLY A 92 6.41 -6.38 -1.06
CA GLY A 92 6.10 -7.25 0.07
C GLY A 92 7.37 -7.70 0.77
N TRP A 93 7.22 -8.56 1.76
CA TRP A 93 8.33 -9.15 2.50
C TRP A 93 8.44 -10.63 2.17
N TYR A 94 9.67 -11.14 2.06
CA TYR A 94 9.93 -12.57 1.98
C TYR A 94 10.99 -13.00 2.99
N LEU A 95 10.88 -14.23 3.47
CA LEU A 95 11.87 -14.90 4.29
C LEU A 95 12.27 -16.20 3.59
N ASP A 96 13.46 -16.18 3.01
CA ASP A 96 14.11 -17.34 2.42
C ASP A 96 15.23 -17.78 3.37
N ASN A 97 14.86 -18.50 4.42
CA ASN A 97 15.78 -18.98 5.46
C ASN A 97 16.01 -20.50 5.36
N THR A 98 15.81 -21.06 4.17
CA THR A 98 16.04 -22.48 3.92
C THR A 98 17.02 -22.64 2.76
N PRO A 99 18.12 -23.40 2.92
CA PRO A 99 19.16 -23.53 1.89
C PRO A 99 18.75 -24.36 0.66
N ASN A 100 17.49 -24.79 0.60
CA ASN A 100 16.95 -25.72 -0.39
C ASN A 100 15.86 -25.10 -1.27
N ALA A 101 15.60 -23.81 -1.12
CA ALA A 101 14.63 -23.07 -1.89
C ALA A 101 15.22 -21.73 -2.34
N LYS A 102 14.60 -21.14 -3.35
CA LYS A 102 14.83 -19.76 -3.76
C LYS A 102 13.58 -19.16 -4.36
N PHE A 103 13.48 -17.85 -4.31
CA PHE A 103 12.28 -17.09 -4.57
C PHE A 103 12.47 -16.01 -5.64
N LYS A 104 11.37 -15.72 -6.32
CA LYS A 104 11.19 -14.54 -7.16
C LYS A 104 9.77 -14.01 -7.00
N TYR A 105 9.64 -12.70 -6.81
CA TYR A 105 8.37 -12.03 -7.11
C TYR A 105 8.13 -12.11 -8.63
N TRP A 106 6.90 -12.38 -9.03
CA TRP A 106 6.57 -12.72 -10.40
C TRP A 106 5.18 -12.24 -10.80
N ASN A 107 5.10 -10.99 -11.25
CA ASN A 107 3.88 -10.49 -11.87
C ASN A 107 3.77 -10.88 -13.34
N GLN A 108 2.58 -11.27 -13.77
CA GLN A 108 2.24 -11.39 -15.18
C GLN A 108 1.24 -10.31 -15.56
N PHE A 109 1.55 -9.51 -16.58
CA PHE A 109 0.53 -8.73 -17.28
C PHE A 109 -0.13 -9.60 -18.33
N ARG A 110 -1.46 -9.65 -18.33
CA ARG A 110 -2.22 -10.66 -19.06
C ARG A 110 -3.44 -10.08 -19.75
N ASN A 111 -3.88 -10.78 -20.78
CA ASN A 111 -5.24 -10.74 -21.30
C ASN A 111 -5.85 -12.15 -21.22
N THR A 112 -6.04 -12.83 -22.35
CA THR A 112 -6.27 -14.28 -22.40
C THR A 112 -5.00 -15.10 -22.12
N ALA A 113 -3.81 -14.52 -22.30
CA ALA A 113 -2.51 -15.16 -22.04
C ALA A 113 -1.53 -14.22 -21.30
N ASP A 114 -0.40 -14.77 -20.85
CA ASP A 114 0.73 -13.98 -20.35
C ASP A 114 1.38 -13.22 -21.50
N LEU A 115 1.61 -11.91 -21.31
CA LEU A 115 2.21 -11.02 -22.31
C LEU A 115 3.73 -10.89 -22.16
N GLY A 116 4.32 -11.68 -21.27
CA GLY A 116 5.77 -11.90 -21.21
C GLY A 116 6.46 -11.16 -20.06
N SER A 117 7.79 -11.06 -20.19
CA SER A 117 8.62 -10.50 -19.14
C SER A 117 8.35 -9.02 -18.92
N ASN A 118 8.38 -8.59 -17.66
CA ASN A 118 8.16 -7.21 -17.26
C ASN A 118 8.94 -6.89 -15.98
N PRO A 119 9.18 -5.61 -15.64
CA PRO A 119 9.97 -5.22 -14.48
C PRO A 119 9.43 -5.67 -13.11
N LEU A 120 8.16 -6.07 -13.03
CA LEU A 120 7.58 -6.66 -11.82
C LEU A 120 7.86 -8.18 -11.71
N GLN A 121 8.87 -8.67 -12.41
CA GLN A 121 9.43 -10.01 -12.28
C GLN A 121 10.89 -9.90 -11.84
N ALA A 122 11.26 -10.56 -10.74
CA ALA A 122 12.62 -10.48 -10.22
C ALA A 122 13.65 -11.01 -11.22
N ALA A 123 14.66 -10.19 -11.52
CA ALA A 123 15.80 -10.59 -12.35
C ALA A 123 16.63 -11.68 -11.66
N ASP A 124 16.91 -11.48 -10.38
CA ASP A 124 17.72 -12.38 -9.55
C ASP A 124 16.85 -13.23 -8.63
N PHE A 125 17.40 -14.36 -8.20
CA PHE A 125 16.81 -15.17 -7.13
C PHE A 125 17.13 -14.55 -5.77
N SER A 126 16.30 -14.84 -4.77
CA SER A 126 16.67 -14.63 -3.36
C SER A 126 17.93 -15.41 -3.00
N VAL A 127 18.52 -15.02 -1.88
CA VAL A 127 19.67 -15.69 -1.26
C VAL A 127 19.26 -16.07 0.15
N ASP A 128 19.65 -17.28 0.57
CA ASP A 128 19.40 -17.80 1.91
C ASP A 128 19.84 -16.79 2.99
N SER A 129 18.90 -16.43 3.85
CA SER A 129 19.03 -15.36 4.84
C SER A 129 18.07 -15.61 6.00
N PRO A 130 18.52 -15.47 7.27
CA PRO A 130 17.63 -15.58 8.43
C PRO A 130 16.72 -14.35 8.59
N ALA A 131 16.89 -13.31 7.77
CA ALA A 131 16.17 -12.06 7.87
C ALA A 131 15.10 -11.92 6.80
N TRP A 132 13.95 -11.38 7.20
CA TRP A 132 12.94 -10.87 6.29
C TRP A 132 13.52 -9.78 5.39
N THR A 133 13.27 -9.91 4.09
CA THR A 133 13.77 -8.99 3.08
C THR A 133 12.59 -8.37 2.33
N PHE A 134 12.61 -7.05 2.21
CA PHE A 134 11.61 -6.31 1.46
C PHE A 134 11.96 -6.31 -0.03
N PHE A 135 10.98 -6.64 -0.88
CA PHE A 135 11.08 -6.42 -2.33
C PHE A 135 10.13 -5.31 -2.76
N THR A 136 10.53 -4.57 -3.79
CA THR A 136 9.67 -3.61 -4.47
C THR A 136 10.05 -3.52 -5.94
N ALA A 137 9.06 -3.41 -6.79
CA ALA A 137 9.22 -3.19 -8.21
C ALA A 137 8.08 -2.30 -8.73
N GLU A 138 8.35 -1.59 -9.81
CA GLU A 138 7.41 -0.69 -10.45
C GLU A 138 7.37 -0.93 -11.97
N ALA A 139 6.17 -0.98 -12.55
CA ALA A 139 6.03 -1.01 -14.00
C ALA A 139 4.68 -0.47 -14.46
N MET A 140 4.68 0.03 -15.70
CA MET A 140 3.47 0.15 -16.51
C MET A 140 3.08 -1.24 -17.06
N PRO A 141 1.79 -1.55 -17.21
CA PRO A 141 1.35 -2.75 -17.89
C PRO A 141 1.88 -2.90 -19.32
N THR A 142 2.18 -4.13 -19.72
CA THR A 142 2.50 -4.46 -21.13
C THR A 142 1.32 -4.08 -22.03
N ALA A 143 1.59 -3.54 -23.23
CA ALA A 143 0.55 -3.15 -24.17
C ALA A 143 -0.44 -4.31 -24.45
N GLY A 144 -1.73 -4.03 -24.35
CA GLY A 144 -2.80 -5.02 -24.52
C GLY A 144 -3.14 -5.85 -23.28
N ALA A 145 -2.47 -5.63 -22.15
CA ALA A 145 -2.86 -6.21 -20.87
C ALA A 145 -4.19 -5.64 -20.39
N THR A 146 -5.02 -6.49 -19.78
CA THR A 146 -6.28 -6.08 -19.14
C THR A 146 -6.30 -6.45 -17.65
N VAL A 147 -5.46 -7.41 -17.26
CA VAL A 147 -5.32 -7.86 -15.87
C VAL A 147 -3.85 -8.05 -15.51
N ALA A 148 -3.56 -8.01 -14.21
CA ALA A 148 -2.29 -8.36 -13.61
C ALA A 148 -2.45 -9.57 -12.70
N ARG A 149 -1.42 -10.40 -12.64
CA ARG A 149 -1.31 -11.54 -11.73
C ARG A 149 -0.01 -11.40 -10.94
N PRO A 150 0.01 -10.59 -9.88
CA PRO A 150 1.18 -10.41 -9.02
C PRO A 150 1.37 -11.64 -8.14
N GLY A 151 2.22 -12.56 -8.60
CA GLY A 151 2.45 -13.84 -7.95
C GLY A 151 3.83 -14.00 -7.32
N PHE A 152 4.02 -15.16 -6.73
CA PHE A 152 5.22 -15.60 -6.04
C PHE A 152 5.69 -16.90 -6.64
N ARG A 153 6.95 -16.95 -7.07
CA ARG A 153 7.56 -18.16 -7.59
C ARG A 153 8.63 -18.67 -6.65
N VAL A 154 8.50 -19.93 -6.27
CA VAL A 154 9.53 -20.66 -5.53
C VAL A 154 10.09 -21.79 -6.41
N TYR A 155 11.41 -21.92 -6.36
CA TYR A 155 12.20 -22.90 -7.08
C TYR A 155 13.01 -23.71 -6.08
N SER A 156 13.44 -24.91 -6.46
CA SER A 156 14.48 -25.62 -5.73
C SER A 156 15.81 -24.86 -5.87
N GLU A 157 16.66 -24.92 -4.84
CA GLU A 157 17.98 -24.29 -4.90
C GLU A 157 18.83 -24.94 -6.00
N SER A 158 18.85 -26.28 -6.00
CA SER A 158 19.53 -27.09 -7.01
C SER A 158 18.84 -28.45 -7.21
N ALA A 159 19.41 -29.30 -8.06
CA ALA A 159 18.92 -30.66 -8.24
C ALA A 159 19.03 -31.52 -6.97
N THR A 160 20.04 -31.25 -6.14
CA THR A 160 20.33 -32.01 -4.92
C THR A 160 19.89 -31.30 -3.65
N ASN A 161 19.61 -29.99 -3.72
CA ASN A 161 19.14 -29.16 -2.61
C ASN A 161 17.72 -28.66 -2.94
N ASN A 162 16.71 -29.40 -2.49
CA ASN A 162 15.32 -29.18 -2.86
C ASN A 162 14.36 -29.37 -1.66
N GLY A 163 13.09 -28.99 -1.83
CA GLY A 163 12.05 -29.13 -0.79
C GLY A 163 12.10 -28.12 0.37
N GLY A 164 12.79 -26.99 0.22
CA GLY A 164 12.74 -25.88 1.19
C GLY A 164 11.40 -25.12 1.18
N VAL A 165 11.26 -24.11 2.03
CA VAL A 165 10.05 -23.27 2.13
C VAL A 165 10.48 -21.81 2.14
N VAL A 166 9.82 -20.98 1.33
CA VAL A 166 9.96 -19.53 1.40
C VAL A 166 8.68 -18.94 1.94
N TYR A 167 8.78 -18.07 2.94
CA TYR A 167 7.64 -17.33 3.47
C TYR A 167 7.49 -15.98 2.78
N VAL A 168 6.24 -15.54 2.58
CA VAL A 168 5.90 -14.24 1.99
C VAL A 168 4.81 -13.61 2.84
N ASP A 169 4.88 -12.29 3.03
CA ASP A 169 3.96 -11.54 3.86
C ASP A 169 3.84 -10.07 3.46
N ASP A 170 2.83 -9.37 3.98
CA ASP A 170 2.57 -7.93 3.82
C ASP A 170 2.65 -7.45 2.35
N VAL A 171 1.96 -8.16 1.47
CA VAL A 171 2.02 -7.98 0.02
C VAL A 171 1.23 -6.76 -0.41
N LEU A 172 1.74 -5.99 -1.36
CA LEU A 172 1.08 -4.82 -1.91
C LEU A 172 1.12 -4.83 -3.44
N PHE A 173 -0.03 -4.63 -4.07
CA PHE A 173 -0.13 -4.27 -5.48
C PHE A 173 -1.10 -3.10 -5.64
N GLN A 174 -0.63 -1.95 -6.13
CA GLN A 174 -1.48 -0.77 -6.27
C GLN A 174 -0.98 0.20 -7.35
N ASP A 175 -1.88 1.07 -7.79
CA ASP A 175 -1.56 2.22 -8.64
C ASP A 175 -0.63 3.18 -7.87
N LYS A 176 0.55 3.46 -8.42
CA LYS A 176 1.56 4.34 -7.81
C LYS A 176 1.00 5.71 -7.45
N ALA A 177 0.13 6.28 -8.27
CA ALA A 177 -0.46 7.59 -8.00
C ALA A 177 -1.30 7.59 -6.73
N THR A 178 -1.86 6.44 -6.35
CA THR A 178 -2.68 6.31 -5.14
C THR A 178 -1.84 6.22 -3.87
N MET A 179 -0.58 5.79 -3.93
CA MET A 179 0.33 5.77 -2.77
C MET A 179 0.50 7.17 -2.18
N ALA A 180 0.74 8.16 -3.05
CA ALA A 180 0.86 9.55 -2.65
C ALA A 180 -0.42 10.08 -1.98
N VAL A 181 -1.59 9.60 -2.39
CA VAL A 181 -2.87 10.00 -1.79
C VAL A 181 -3.06 9.35 -0.42
N THR A 182 -2.65 8.09 -0.23
CA THR A 182 -2.73 7.41 1.06
C THR A 182 -1.81 8.05 2.10
N ASP A 183 -0.56 8.37 1.75
CA ASP A 183 0.36 9.08 2.66
C ASP A 183 -0.21 10.43 3.10
N VAL A 184 -0.83 11.18 2.17
CA VAL A 184 -1.50 12.44 2.49
C VAL A 184 -2.71 12.20 3.41
N LYS A 185 -3.52 11.15 3.18
CA LYS A 185 -4.69 10.84 4.04
C LYS A 185 -4.28 10.39 5.45
N SER A 186 -3.27 9.55 5.56
CA SER A 186 -2.73 9.12 6.86
C SER A 186 -2.21 10.33 7.63
N TYR A 187 -1.38 11.16 6.98
CA TYR A 187 -0.90 12.42 7.53
C TYR A 187 -2.05 13.36 7.94
N ASP A 188 -3.08 13.51 7.10
CA ASP A 188 -4.28 14.32 7.37
C ASP A 188 -5.07 13.83 8.58
N SER A 189 -5.13 12.52 8.78
CA SER A 189 -5.81 11.91 9.92
C SER A 189 -5.08 12.13 11.25
N GLU A 190 -3.74 12.21 11.21
CA GLU A 190 -2.87 12.43 12.36
C GLU A 190 -2.74 13.91 12.75
N VAL A 191 -2.87 14.83 11.79
CA VAL A 191 -2.87 16.27 12.07
C VAL A 191 -4.19 16.67 12.75
N LYS A 192 -4.11 17.08 14.02
CA LYS A 192 -5.24 17.62 14.79
C LYS A 192 -4.97 19.06 15.20
N MET A 193 -6.00 19.91 15.19
CA MET A 193 -5.91 21.28 15.71
C MET A 193 -7.26 21.77 16.20
N ASN A 194 -7.29 22.78 17.07
CA ASN A 194 -8.54 23.40 17.49
C ASN A 194 -9.14 24.29 16.38
N THR A 195 -10.41 24.07 16.06
CA THR A 195 -11.16 24.85 15.06
C THR A 195 -11.47 26.26 15.53
N VAL A 196 -11.61 26.46 16.84
CA VAL A 196 -11.91 27.74 17.47
C VAL A 196 -10.73 28.14 18.35
N VAL A 197 -10.14 29.28 18.02
CA VAL A 197 -8.83 29.68 18.52
C VAL A 197 -8.97 30.94 19.36
N GLY A 198 -8.43 30.89 20.59
CA GLY A 198 -8.24 32.04 21.47
C GLY A 198 -6.91 32.71 21.17
N ASN A 199 -6.04 32.84 22.17
CA ASN A 199 -4.68 33.40 21.99
C ASN A 199 -3.64 32.39 21.52
N GLU A 200 -4.00 31.11 21.47
CA GLU A 200 -3.11 30.02 21.10
C GLU A 200 -3.83 29.07 20.15
N LEU A 201 -3.15 28.69 19.07
CA LEU A 201 -3.50 27.56 18.22
C LEU A 201 -2.66 26.36 18.68
N LEU A 202 -3.33 25.27 19.06
CA LEU A 202 -2.70 24.01 19.43
C LEU A 202 -2.75 23.08 18.22
N VAL A 203 -1.62 22.48 17.86
CA VAL A 203 -1.52 21.55 16.74
C VAL A 203 -0.83 20.27 17.18
N THR A 204 -1.48 19.13 17.00
CA THR A 204 -0.88 17.80 17.11
C THR A 204 -0.41 17.38 15.74
N LEU A 205 0.83 16.91 15.66
CA LEU A 205 1.52 16.54 14.44
C LEU A 205 2.12 15.13 14.58
N PRO A 206 2.19 14.34 13.49
CA PRO A 206 2.92 13.07 13.51
C PRO A 206 4.44 13.23 13.44
N GLY A 207 4.92 14.43 13.09
CA GLY A 207 6.33 14.78 13.05
C GLY A 207 6.52 16.30 12.88
N ARG A 208 7.76 16.77 12.96
CA ARG A 208 8.06 18.22 12.88
C ARG A 208 7.63 18.79 11.52
N ALA A 209 6.73 19.77 11.53
CA ALA A 209 6.13 20.32 10.31
C ALA A 209 6.12 21.85 10.33
N THR A 210 5.94 22.45 9.15
CA THR A 210 5.72 23.89 8.99
C THR A 210 4.23 24.18 9.04
N VAL A 211 3.81 25.04 9.95
CA VAL A 211 2.43 25.50 10.10
C VAL A 211 2.33 26.94 9.64
N ASN A 212 1.50 27.18 8.63
CA ASN A 212 1.20 28.52 8.13
C ASN A 212 -0.21 28.93 8.53
N ILE A 213 -0.38 30.17 8.97
CA ILE A 213 -1.68 30.82 9.17
C ILE A 213 -1.86 31.80 8.03
N ILE A 214 -2.94 31.63 7.28
CA ILE A 214 -3.26 32.40 6.08
C ILE A 214 -4.64 33.04 6.32
N SER A 215 -4.80 34.33 6.03
CA SER A 215 -6.10 35.00 6.10
C SER A 215 -7.04 34.52 5.00
N ALA A 216 -8.34 34.79 5.14
CA ALA A 216 -9.36 34.34 4.20
C ALA A 216 -9.18 34.88 2.76
N ASP A 217 -8.47 35.99 2.59
CA ASP A 217 -8.09 36.58 1.30
C ASP A 217 -6.77 36.00 0.73
N GLY A 218 -6.15 35.04 1.41
CA GLY A 218 -4.96 34.32 0.93
C GLY A 218 -3.62 34.90 1.37
N LYS A 219 -3.59 35.95 2.21
CA LYS A 219 -2.34 36.52 2.71
C LYS A 219 -1.73 35.65 3.82
N LEU A 220 -0.43 35.34 3.71
CA LEU A 220 0.32 34.67 4.78
C LEU A 220 0.48 35.62 5.97
N ILE A 221 0.02 35.19 7.15
CA ILE A 221 0.06 35.96 8.40
C ILE A 221 1.17 35.46 9.33
N SER A 222 1.37 34.14 9.39
CA SER A 222 2.40 33.53 10.23
C SER A 222 2.89 32.23 9.61
N SER A 223 4.16 31.90 9.83
CA SER A 223 4.78 30.63 9.42
C SER A 223 5.74 30.18 10.51
N ASN A 224 5.51 29.00 11.09
CA ASN A 224 6.34 28.46 12.16
C ASN A 224 6.64 27.00 11.89
N ARG A 225 7.89 26.57 12.11
CA ARG A 225 8.26 25.16 12.09
C ARG A 225 8.26 24.63 13.52
N ILE A 226 7.33 23.73 13.82
CA ILE A 226 7.01 23.33 15.20
C ILE A 226 6.98 21.79 15.35
N ASN A 227 7.10 21.32 16.59
CA ASN A 227 6.89 19.93 16.98
C ASN A 227 5.42 19.68 17.37
N SER A 228 5.07 18.41 17.57
CA SER A 228 3.73 18.02 18.01
C SER A 228 3.41 18.56 19.40
N GLY A 229 2.24 19.18 19.57
CA GLY A 229 1.80 19.74 20.84
C GLY A 229 2.31 21.15 21.13
N ASP A 230 3.19 21.68 20.29
CA ASP A 230 3.62 23.07 20.38
C ASP A 230 2.44 24.02 20.10
N LYS A 231 2.50 25.20 20.72
CA LYS A 231 1.48 26.23 20.60
C LYS A 231 1.96 27.38 19.73
N ILE A 232 1.10 27.84 18.83
CA ILE A 232 1.35 29.04 18.03
C ILE A 232 0.57 30.19 18.64
N ASN A 233 1.26 31.29 18.97
CA ASN A 233 0.62 32.50 19.48
C ASN A 233 -0.22 33.16 18.38
N THR A 234 -1.51 33.34 18.66
CA THR A 234 -2.50 33.95 17.76
C THR A 234 -3.18 35.18 18.38
N SER A 235 -2.61 35.74 19.45
CA SER A 235 -3.14 36.94 20.14
C SER A 235 -3.23 38.16 19.23
N SER A 236 -2.31 38.31 18.27
CA SER A 236 -2.29 39.41 17.30
C SER A 236 -3.26 39.24 16.12
N LEU A 237 -3.89 38.07 15.97
CA LEU A 237 -4.86 37.84 14.90
C LEU A 237 -6.15 38.59 15.20
N THR A 238 -6.66 39.32 14.20
CA THR A 238 -8.01 39.89 14.26
C THR A 238 -9.04 38.77 14.24
N LYS A 239 -10.20 39.01 14.88
CA LYS A 239 -11.33 38.06 14.86
C LYS A 239 -11.74 37.76 13.42
N GLY A 240 -12.01 36.50 13.11
CA GLY A 240 -12.35 36.08 11.75
C GLY A 240 -11.93 34.66 11.42
N ILE A 241 -12.01 34.32 10.13
CA ILE A 241 -11.66 33.01 9.59
C ILE A 241 -10.25 33.05 9.01
N TYR A 242 -9.49 31.99 9.30
CA TYR A 242 -8.17 31.74 8.74
C TYR A 242 -8.10 30.33 8.18
N ILE A 243 -7.19 30.13 7.23
CA ILE A 243 -6.78 28.83 6.74
C ILE A 243 -5.43 28.51 7.40
N VAL A 244 -5.37 27.39 8.09
CA VAL A 244 -4.13 26.85 8.64
C VAL A 244 -3.67 25.72 7.73
N THR A 245 -2.45 25.82 7.19
CA THR A 245 -1.83 24.72 6.44
C THR A 245 -0.73 24.09 7.27
N VAL A 246 -0.62 22.78 7.23
CA VAL A 246 0.46 22.02 7.87
C VAL A 246 1.19 21.23 6.78
N ASP A 247 2.50 21.40 6.69
CA ASP A 247 3.34 20.86 5.63
C ASP A 247 4.61 20.24 6.22
N ASN A 248 4.82 18.94 6.02
CA ASN A 248 6.04 18.23 6.46
C ASN A 248 7.08 18.05 5.34
N GLY A 249 6.86 18.64 4.16
CA GLY A 249 7.69 18.52 2.97
C GLY A 249 7.32 17.36 2.03
N SER A 250 6.53 16.39 2.51
CA SER A 250 6.02 15.26 1.72
C SER A 250 4.51 15.29 1.53
N ALA A 251 3.78 15.77 2.55
CA ALA A 251 2.34 15.93 2.56
C ALA A 251 1.97 17.30 3.11
N LYS A 252 0.88 17.87 2.58
CA LYS A 252 0.34 19.17 2.98
C LYS A 252 -1.16 19.07 3.20
N VAL A 253 -1.61 19.53 4.37
CA VAL A 253 -3.02 19.52 4.76
C VAL A 253 -3.49 20.91 5.12
N SER A 254 -4.77 21.19 4.92
CA SER A 254 -5.37 22.50 5.20
C SER A 254 -6.61 22.34 6.07
N ARG A 255 -6.79 23.26 7.02
CA ARG A 255 -7.95 23.33 7.92
C ARG A 255 -8.39 24.77 8.07
N LYS A 256 -9.70 24.95 8.20
CA LYS A 256 -10.30 26.24 8.55
C LYS A 256 -10.30 26.40 10.06
N VAL A 257 -9.86 27.55 10.55
CA VAL A 257 -9.96 27.93 11.96
C VAL A 257 -10.65 29.29 12.11
N MET A 258 -11.29 29.51 13.25
CA MET A 258 -11.97 30.75 13.61
C MET A 258 -11.30 31.37 14.84
N LYS A 259 -10.84 32.60 14.70
CA LYS A 259 -10.36 33.44 15.81
C LYS A 259 -11.56 34.12 16.49
N LYS A 260 -11.71 33.91 17.80
CA LYS A 260 -12.73 34.54 18.66
C LYS A 260 -12.32 35.90 19.21
#